data_AF-A0A3B8WK59-F1
#
_entry.id   AF-A0A3B8WK59-F1
#
_cell.length_a   1.000
_cell.length_b   1.000
_cell.length_c   1.000
_cell.angle_alpha   90.00
_cell.angle_beta   90.00
_cell.angle_gamma   90.00
#
_symmetry.space_group_name_H-M   'P 1'
#
loop_
_entity.id
_entity.type
_entity.pdbx_description
1 polymer ?
#
loop_
_entity_poly.entity_id
_entity_poly.type
_entity_poly.pdbx_seq_one_letter_code
_entity_poly.pdbx_strand_id
1 'polypeptide(L)' 'AAMEQHVNEYEVDIMNMQRAEKLIPAEQTGGLHEVRLANGGSLKARTVILSTGARWRQMGVPGEEEYRNKGVA' A
#
# COMPACT_ATOMS: atom_id res chain seq x y z
N ALA A 1 9.13 -11.88 8.71
CA ALA A 1 8.40 -12.79 9.63
C ALA A 1 8.05 -12.13 10.96
N ALA A 2 9.00 -11.51 11.67
CA ALA A 2 8.74 -10.92 13.00
C ALA A 2 7.67 -9.80 13.03
N MET A 3 7.56 -9.00 11.97
CA MET A 3 6.65 -7.84 11.95
C MET A 3 5.17 -8.25 11.83
N GLU A 4 4.85 -9.23 10.99
CA GLU A 4 3.47 -9.73 10.86
C GLU A 4 2.99 -10.42 12.14
N GLN A 5 3.86 -11.20 12.78
CA GLN A 5 3.56 -11.84 14.07
C GLN A 5 3.20 -10.80 15.14
N HIS A 6 3.96 -9.71 15.22
CA HIS A 6 3.69 -8.63 16.17
C HIS A 6 2.38 -7.89 15.88
N VAL A 7 1.98 -7.72 14.61
CA VAL A 7 0.70 -7.09 14.28
C VAL A 7 -0.49 -7.99 14.63
N ASN A 8 -0.34 -9.31 14.46
CA ASN A 8 -1.38 -10.29 14.79
C ASN A 8 -1.68 -10.40 16.30
N GLU A 9 -0.82 -9.87 17.17
CA GLU A 9 -1.07 -9.79 18.62
C GLU A 9 -2.16 -8.75 18.97
N TYR A 10 -2.53 -7.90 18.01
CA TYR A 10 -3.54 -6.87 18.17
C TYR A 10 -4.78 -7.16 17.30
N GLU A 11 -5.92 -6.57 17.67
CA GLU A 11 -7.16 -6.63 16.89
C GLU A 11 -7.07 -5.73 15.63
N VAL A 12 -6.19 -6.10 14.71
CA VAL A 12 -5.99 -5.44 13.43
C VAL A 12 -6.57 -6.32 12.33
N ASP A 13 -7.49 -5.75 11.55
CA ASP A 13 -7.98 -6.40 10.33
C ASP A 13 -6.93 -6.25 9.21
N ILE A 14 -6.35 -7.37 8.79
CA ILE A 14 -5.30 -7.42 7.78
C ILE A 14 -5.92 -7.86 6.44
N MET A 15 -6.05 -6.91 5.53
CA MET A 15 -6.55 -7.15 4.17
C MET A 15 -5.40 -7.22 3.17
N ASN A 16 -4.88 -8.42 2.94
CA ASN A 16 -3.83 -8.66 1.95
C ASN A 16 -4.36 -8.63 0.50
N MET A 17 -3.44 -8.44 -0.46
CA MET A 17 -3.73 -8.45 -1.90
C MET A 17 -4.73 -7.38 -2.37
N GLN A 18 -4.92 -6.32 -1.60
CA GLN A 18 -5.75 -5.18 -1.98
C GLN A 18 -4.90 -4.06 -2.56
N ARG A 19 -5.29 -3.54 -3.72
CA ARG A 19 -4.66 -2.34 -4.31
C ARG A 19 -5.62 -1.17 -4.21
N ALA A 20 -5.22 -0.13 -3.48
CA ALA A 20 -5.93 1.14 -3.48
C ALA A 20 -5.69 1.91 -4.79
N GLU A 21 -6.76 2.43 -5.38
CA GLU A 21 -6.71 3.19 -6.65
C GLU A 21 -7.07 4.66 -6.48
N LYS A 22 -8.00 4.96 -5.56
CA LYS A 22 -8.48 6.33 -5.38
C LYS A 22 -8.79 6.60 -3.91
N LEU A 23 -8.29 7.73 -3.42
CA LEU A 23 -8.72 8.33 -2.17
C LEU A 23 -9.76 9.42 -2.47
N ILE A 24 -10.92 9.33 -1.82
CA ILE A 24 -11.99 10.32 -1.85
C ILE A 24 -12.04 10.97 -0.46
N PRO A 25 -11.68 12.27 -0.35
CA PRO A 25 -11.74 12.97 0.91
C PRO A 25 -13.17 13.09 1.45
N ALA A 26 -13.32 13.12 2.78
CA ALA A 26 -14.58 13.46 3.41
C ALA A 26 -15.02 14.88 2.99
N GLU A 27 -16.31 15.06 2.72
CA GLU A 27 -16.87 16.36 2.31
C GLU A 27 -16.90 17.38 3.46
N GLN A 28 -16.90 16.89 4.70
CA GLN A 28 -16.99 17.71 5.90
C GLN A 28 -15.94 17.27 6.91
N THR A 29 -15.45 18.22 7.72
CA THR A 29 -14.54 17.93 8.84
C THR A 29 -15.18 16.93 9.80
N GLY A 30 -14.48 15.82 10.05
CA GLY A 30 -14.97 14.73 10.91
C GLY A 30 -15.80 13.67 10.19
N GLY A 31 -16.06 13.83 8.89
CA GLY A 31 -16.69 12.81 8.04
C GLY A 31 -15.77 11.62 7.73
N LEU A 32 -16.28 10.70 6.89
CA LEU A 32 -15.54 9.51 6.47
C LEU A 32 -14.87 9.73 5.11
N HIS A 33 -13.57 9.45 5.05
CA HIS A 33 -12.83 9.28 3.81
C HIS A 33 -13.15 7.92 3.20
N GLU A 34 -13.18 7.84 1.88
CA GLU A 34 -13.38 6.59 1.14
C GLU A 34 -12.12 6.23 0.34
N VAL A 35 -11.67 4.99 0.47
CA VAL A 35 -10.62 4.39 -0.36
C VAL A 35 -11.26 3.38 -1.29
N ARG A 36 -11.14 3.59 -2.60
CA ARG A 36 -11.59 2.63 -3.62
C ARG A 36 -10.46 1.69 -3.98
N LEU A 37 -10.80 0.41 -4.02
CA LEU A 37 -9.90 -0.68 -4.33
C LEU A 37 -10.09 -1.14 -5.79
N ALA A 38 -9.02 -1.65 -6.39
CA ALA A 38 -9.02 -2.12 -7.78
C ALA A 38 -10.01 -3.25 -8.07
N ASN A 39 -10.40 -4.01 -7.03
CA ASN A 39 -11.39 -5.07 -7.14
C ASN A 39 -12.85 -4.56 -7.08
N GLY A 40 -13.06 -3.24 -7.07
CA GLY A 40 -14.37 -2.61 -6.97
C GLY A 40 -14.88 -2.45 -5.53
N GLY A 41 -14.13 -2.91 -4.53
CA GLY A 41 -14.44 -2.68 -3.12
C GLY A 41 -14.20 -1.23 -2.67
N SER A 42 -14.85 -0.83 -1.58
CA SER A 42 -14.65 0.47 -0.96
C SER A 42 -14.52 0.34 0.56
N LEU A 43 -13.54 1.02 1.14
CA LEU A 43 -13.37 1.13 2.59
C LEU A 43 -13.63 2.57 3.03
N LYS A 44 -14.31 2.74 4.17
CA LYS A 44 -14.59 4.06 4.75
C LYS A 44 -13.93 4.19 6.11
N ALA A 45 -13.23 5.30 6.33
CA ALA A 45 -12.50 5.54 7.58
C ALA A 45 -12.53 7.02 7.98
N ARG A 46 -12.51 7.31 9.28
CA ARG A 46 -12.39 8.69 9.80
C ARG A 46 -11.03 9.31 9.53
N THR A 47 -9.99 8.48 9.50
CA THR A 47 -8.60 8.88 9.25
C THR A 47 -7.95 7.86 8.34
N VAL A 48 -7.14 8.31 7.37
CA VAL A 48 -6.40 7.45 6.44
C VAL A 48 -4.91 7.76 6.57
N ILE A 49 -4.10 6.71 6.75
CA ILE A 49 -2.63 6.81 6.77
C ILE A 49 -2.13 6.16 5.48
N LEU A 50 -1.36 6.90 4.68
CA LEU A 50 -0.77 6.40 3.44
C LEU A 50 0.67 5.96 3.68
N SER A 51 0.92 4.66 3.52
CA SER A 51 2.23 4.02 3.70
C SER A 51 2.60 3.13 2.51
N THR A 52 2.21 3.53 1.29
CA THR A 52 2.35 2.72 0.05
C THR A 52 3.80 2.55 -0.46
N GLY A 53 4.78 3.07 0.28
CA GLY A 53 6.19 3.01 -0.10
C GLY A 53 6.50 3.77 -1.41
N ALA A 54 7.59 3.37 -2.06
CA ALA A 54 8.03 3.90 -3.33
C ALA A 54 8.73 2.79 -4.14
N ARG A 55 8.80 2.97 -5.47
CA ARG A 55 9.64 2.15 -6.35
C ARG A 55 10.81 2.98 -6.86
N TRP A 56 12.02 2.44 -6.73
CA TRP A 56 13.20 3.04 -7.37
C TRP A 56 13.08 2.93 -8.88
N ARG A 57 13.50 3.98 -9.58
CA ARG A 57 13.49 3.98 -11.04
C ARG A 57 14.61 3.08 -11.54
N GLN A 58 14.27 2.16 -12.43
CA GLN A 58 15.22 1.31 -13.12
C GLN A 58 15.73 2.04 -14.37
N MET A 59 16.98 1.76 -14.76
CA MET A 59 17.64 2.37 -15.92
C MET A 59 17.07 1.86 -17.25
N GLY A 60 16.40 0.70 -17.25
CA GLY A 60 15.77 0.08 -18.41
C GLY A 60 16.77 -0.51 -19.41
N VAL A 61 17.98 -0.88 -18.96
CA VAL A 61 19.04 -1.37 -19.85
C VAL A 61 19.07 -2.91 -19.91
N PRO A 62 19.38 -3.52 -21.06
CA PRO A 62 19.53 -4.98 -21.16
C PRO A 62 20.52 -5.52 -20.11
N GLY A 63 20.11 -6.55 -19.37
CA GLY A 63 20.91 -7.16 -18.30
C GLY A 63 20.71 -6.54 -16.90
N GLU A 64 20.04 -5.40 -16.76
CA GLU A 64 19.82 -4.75 -15.45
C GLU A 64 19.08 -5.66 -14.46
N GLU A 65 18.06 -6.39 -14.92
CA GLU A 65 17.30 -7.32 -14.09
C GLU A 65 18.11 -8.57 -13.70
N GLU A 66 18.97 -9.03 -14.60
CA GLU A 66 19.82 -10.22 -14.40
C GLU A 66 20.93 -9.96 -13.36
N TYR A 67 21.40 -8.71 -13.26
CA TYR A 67 22.41 -8.27 -12.30
C TYR A 67 21.85 -7.51 -11.09
N ARG A 68 20.53 -7.37 -10.98
CA ARG A 68 19.87 -6.78 -9.80
C ARG A 68 20.24 -7.60 -8.56
N ASN A 69 20.70 -6.93 -7.50
CA ASN A 69 21.24 -7.55 -6.26
C ASN A 69 22.57 -8.33 -6.42
N LYS A 70 23.23 -8.25 -7.58
CA LYS A 70 24.58 -8.83 -7.82
C LYS A 70 25.64 -7.77 -8.17
N GLY A 71 25.34 -6.50 -7.95
CA GLY A 71 26.21 -5.36 -8.27
C GLY A 71 25.46 -4.14 -8.82
N VAL A 72 24.21 -4.33 -9.27
CA VAL A 72 23.30 -3.25 -9.67
C VAL A 72 22.25 -3.01 -8.58
N ALA A 73 22.07 -1.73 -8.20
CA ALA A 73 21.11 -1.24 -7.21
C ALA A 73 19.96 -0.50 -7.89
#